data_AF-Q4W556-F1
#
_entry.id   AF-Q4W556-F1
#
_cell.length_a   1.000
_cell.length_b   1.000
_cell.length_c   1.000
_cell.angle_alpha   90.00
_cell.angle_beta   90.00
_cell.angle_gamma   90.00
#
_symmetry.space_group_name_H-M   'P 1'
#
loop_
_entity.id
_entity.type
_entity.pdbx_description
1 polymer ?
#
loop_
_entity_poly.entity_id
_entity_poly.type
_entity_poly.pdbx_seq_one_letter_code
_entity_poly.pdbx_strand_id
1 'polypeptide(L)' 'MGDYNDALNDFNSLNVRNVQTRPNGTITGNLPDGRAVNARNDSSGGEPTLEITISNNRKIKIRYGNTR' A
#
# COMPACT_ATOMS: atom_id res chain seq x y z
N MET A 1 1.60 6.74 16.22
CA MET A 1 2.59 5.85 15.58
C MET A 1 1.82 4.90 14.71
N GLY A 2 2.22 4.73 13.45
CA GLY A 2 1.59 3.77 12.55
C GLY A 2 2.60 2.69 12.14
N ASP A 3 2.16 1.45 11.97
CA ASP A 3 3.02 0.33 11.56
C ASP A 3 2.51 -0.33 10.26
N TYR A 4 3.09 -1.47 9.89
CA TYR A 4 2.67 -2.20 8.69
C TYR A 4 1.24 -2.75 8.81
N ASN A 5 0.76 -3.03 10.02
CA ASN A 5 -0.61 -3.46 10.23
C ASN A 5 -1.58 -2.32 9.93
N ASP A 6 -1.24 -1.07 10.22
CA ASP A 6 -2.07 0.08 9.84
C ASP A 6 -2.14 0.24 8.31
N ALA A 7 -1.01 0.09 7.63
CA ALA A 7 -0.99 0.07 6.16
C ALA A 7 -1.85 -1.06 5.58
N LEU A 8 -1.85 -2.22 6.23
CA LEU A 8 -2.65 -3.38 5.82
C LEU A 8 -4.14 -3.19 6.14
N ASN A 9 -4.48 -2.58 7.26
CA ASN A 9 -5.86 -2.26 7.63
C ASN A 9 -6.48 -1.28 6.62
N ASP A 10 -5.74 -0.23 6.26
CA ASP A 10 -6.17 0.71 5.23
C ASP A 10 -6.23 0.06 3.85
N PHE A 11 -5.29 -0.84 3.51
CA PHE A 11 -5.40 -1.63 2.29
C PHE A 11 -6.69 -2.45 2.25
N ASN A 12 -7.02 -3.14 3.35
CA ASN A 12 -8.22 -3.99 3.41
C ASN A 12 -9.52 -3.17 3.42
N SER A 13 -9.52 -1.94 3.96
CA SER A 13 -10.69 -1.06 3.98
C SER A 13 -11.07 -0.50 2.60
N LEU A 14 -10.15 -0.52 1.64
CA LEU A 14 -10.35 0.00 0.28
C LEU A 14 -11.12 -0.94 -0.67
N ASN A 15 -11.70 -2.04 -0.17
CA ASN A 15 -12.43 -3.04 -0.97
C ASN A 15 -11.61 -3.55 -2.17
N VAL A 16 -10.35 -3.90 -1.90
CA VAL A 16 -9.38 -4.28 -2.92
C VAL A 16 -9.69 -5.67 -3.46
N ARG A 17 -9.58 -5.82 -4.79
CA ARG A 17 -9.79 -7.06 -5.54
C ARG A 17 -8.47 -7.59 -6.09
N ASN A 18 -8.46 -8.85 -6.53
CA ASN A 18 -7.28 -9.52 -7.10
C ASN A 18 -6.06 -9.44 -6.17
N VAL A 19 -6.31 -9.64 -4.87
CA VAL A 19 -5.28 -9.52 -3.83
C VAL A 19 -4.24 -10.63 -4.02
N GLN A 20 -2.97 -10.24 -4.06
CA GLN A 20 -1.82 -11.13 -4.20
C GLN A 20 -0.69 -10.69 -3.28
N THR A 21 0.00 -11.67 -2.69
CA THR A 21 1.23 -11.42 -1.92
C THR A 21 2.43 -11.74 -2.79
N ARG A 22 3.34 -10.78 -2.95
CA ARG A 22 4.59 -10.94 -3.70
C ARG A 22 5.67 -11.60 -2.84
N PRO A 23 6.70 -12.22 -3.45
CA PRO A 23 7.79 -12.86 -2.71
C PRO A 23 8.53 -11.94 -1.73
N ASN A 24 8.50 -10.62 -1.96
CA ASN A 24 9.10 -9.62 -1.09
C ASN A 24 8.15 -9.13 0.03
N GLY A 25 7.05 -9.84 0.29
CA GLY A 25 6.05 -9.50 1.31
C GLY A 25 5.13 -8.34 0.97
N THR A 26 5.26 -7.72 -0.21
CA THR A 26 4.32 -6.68 -0.68
C THR A 26 2.97 -7.29 -1.03
N ILE A 27 1.89 -6.71 -0.50
CA ILE A 27 0.52 -7.08 -0.86
C ILE A 27 0.04 -6.13 -1.96
N THR A 28 -0.53 -6.66 -3.03
CA THR A 28 -0.99 -5.90 -4.20
C THR A 28 -2.42 -6.24 -4.56
N GLY A 29 -3.14 -5.31 -5.16
CA GLY A 29 -4.45 -5.56 -5.74
C GLY A 29 -4.98 -4.36 -6.52
N ASN A 30 -6.28 -4.40 -6.83
CA ASN A 30 -6.99 -3.36 -7.58
C ASN A 30 -8.16 -2.78 -6.78
N LEU A 31 -8.26 -1.46 -6.76
CA LEU A 31 -9.46 -0.76 -6.32
C LEU A 31 -10.67 -1.11 -7.21
N PRO A 32 -11.91 -0.90 -6.74
CA PRO A 32 -13.12 -1.14 -7.54
C PRO A 32 -13.16 -0.38 -8.87
N ASP A 33 -12.47 0.75 -8.97
CA ASP A 33 -12.33 1.57 -10.19
C ASP A 33 -11.16 1.13 -11.11
N GLY A 34 -10.50 0.02 -10.78
CA GLY A 34 -9.42 -0.58 -11.56
C GLY A 34 -8.01 -0.09 -11.20
N ARG A 35 -7.87 0.97 -10.39
CA ARG A 35 -6.55 1.49 -9.99
C ARG A 35 -5.76 0.45 -9.18
N ALA A 36 -4.47 0.35 -9.44
CA ALA A 36 -3.59 -0.54 -8.68
C ALA A 36 -3.26 0.06 -7.31
N VAL A 37 -3.27 -0.78 -6.28
CA VAL A 37 -2.89 -0.44 -4.91
C VAL A 37 -1.90 -1.47 -4.36
N ASN A 38 -0.91 -1.01 -3.62
CA ASN A 38 0.11 -1.85 -2.99
C ASN A 38 0.31 -1.45 -1.52
N ALA A 39 0.30 -2.42 -0.61
CA ALA A 39 0.82 -2.27 0.74
C ALA A 39 2.22 -2.88 0.82
N ARG A 40 3.21 -2.07 1.20
CA ARG A 40 4.63 -2.45 1.27
C ARG A 40 5.13 -2.33 2.70
N ASN A 41 5.87 -3.34 3.15
CA ASN A 41 6.53 -3.33 4.46
C ASN A 41 7.89 -2.58 4.42
N ASP A 42 8.57 -2.59 3.25
CA ASP A 42 9.91 -2.04 3.12
C ASP A 42 9.98 -1.07 1.92
N SER A 43 10.27 0.20 2.20
CA SER A 43 10.89 1.11 1.21
C SER A 43 12.31 1.38 1.67
N SER A 44 13.21 1.90 0.82
CA SER A 44 14.62 2.14 1.18
C SER A 44 14.90 3.00 2.44
N GLY A 45 13.86 3.45 3.16
CA GLY A 45 13.90 4.04 4.51
C GLY A 45 13.13 3.27 5.61
N GLY A 46 12.76 2.00 5.40
CA GLY A 46 12.14 1.11 6.40
C GLY A 46 10.66 1.37 6.74
N GLU A 47 10.01 2.33 6.09
CA GLU A 47 8.64 2.74 6.44
C GLU A 47 7.56 1.95 5.69
N PRO A 48 6.59 1.35 6.41
CA PRO A 48 5.40 0.80 5.80
C PRO A 48 4.64 1.83 4.98
N THR A 49 4.19 1.45 3.77
CA THR A 49 3.58 2.39 2.82
C THR A 49 2.39 1.77 2.09
N LEU A 50 1.30 2.53 2.00
CA LEU A 50 0.19 2.28 1.07
C LEU A 50 0.37 3.16 -0.18
N GLU A 51 0.52 2.54 -1.35
CA GLU A 51 0.74 3.20 -2.63
C GLU A 51 -0.45 2.96 -3.57
N ILE A 52 -1.14 4.03 -3.98
CA ILE A 52 -2.22 3.98 -4.98
C ILE A 52 -1.71 4.61 -6.28
N THR A 53 -1.76 3.86 -7.38
CA THR A 53 -1.37 4.34 -8.71
C THR A 53 -2.56 4.99 -9.40
N ILE A 54 -2.45 6.28 -9.71
CA ILE A 54 -3.51 7.05 -10.39
C ILE A 54 -3.28 7.10 -11.89
N SER A 55 -2.03 7.17 -12.32
CA SER A 55 -1.58 7.08 -13.71
C SER A 55 -0.09 6.70 -13.74
N ASN A 56 0.47 6.37 -14.90
CA ASN A 56 1.85 5.88 -15.05
C ASN A 56 2.90 6.69 -14.25
N ASN A 57 2.71 8.00 -14.12
CA ASN A 57 3.65 8.90 -13.41
C ASN A 57 3.09 9.48 -12.09
N ARG A 58 1.84 9.19 -11.72
CA ARG A 58 1.20 9.76 -10.52
C ARG A 58 0.81 8.69 -9.53
N LYS A 59 1.39 8.80 -8.33
CA LYS A 59 1.17 7.88 -7.21
C LYS A 59 0.83 8.67 -5.95
N ILE A 60 -0.19 8.21 -5.23
CA ILE A 60 -0.44 8.65 -3.86
C ILE A 60 0.30 7.67 -2.95
N LYS A 61 1.07 8.18 -2.00
CA LYS A 61 1.81 7.37 -1.02
C LYS A 61 1.44 7.84 0.39
N ILE A 62 0.88 6.93 1.17
CA ILE A 62 0.62 7.14 2.59
C ILE A 62 1.68 6.32 3.34
N ARG A 63 2.52 7.00 4.11
CA ARG A 63 3.60 6.37 4.88
C ARG A 63 3.16 6.25 6.33
N TYR A 64 3.29 5.06 6.87
CA TYR A 64 3.02 4.74 8.26
C TYR A 64 4.37 4.63 8.96
N GLY A 65 4.49 5.19 10.16
CA GLY A 65 5.73 5.21 10.93
C GLY A 65 6.47 6.54 10.92
N ASN A 66 6.14 7.45 10.00
CA ASN A 66 6.66 8.82 10.03
C ASN A 66 5.70 9.76 10.79
N THR A 67 5.61 9.57 12.10
CA THR A 67 5.18 10.65 13.00
C THR A 67 6.42 11.31 13.56
N ARG A 68 6.96 12.30 12.85
CA ARG A 68 7.82 13.33 13.44
C ARG A 68 7.46 14.70 12.86
#